data_AF-A0A662BHF6-F1
#
_entry.id   AF-A0A662BHF6-F1
#
_cell.length_a   1.000
_cell.length_b   1.000
_cell.length_c   1.000
_cell.angle_alpha   90.00
_cell.angle_beta   90.00
_cell.angle_gamma   90.00
#
_symmetry.space_group_name_H-M   'P 1'
#
loop_
_entity.id
_entity.type
_entity.pdbx_description
1 polymer ?
#
loop_
_entity_poly.entity_id
_entity_poly.type
_entity_poly.pdbx_seq_one_letter_code
_entity_poly.pdbx_strand_id
1 'polypeptide(L)' 'MKKITFLLLFLVSTMSVFAQVNVTGVVISEEDGQPIPDVNILVKGTATGTTTDFDGNYSISVPENG' A
#
# COMPACT_ATOMS: atom_id res chain seq x y z
N MET A 1 -29.66 -5.93 -30.04
CA MET A 1 -28.41 -5.15 -29.85
C MET A 1 -28.46 -4.28 -28.59
N LYS A 2 -29.46 -3.41 -28.39
CA LYS A 2 -29.57 -2.54 -27.18
C LYS A 2 -29.54 -3.29 -25.83
N LYS A 3 -30.16 -4.47 -25.74
CA LYS A 3 -30.17 -5.31 -24.52
C LYS A 3 -28.77 -5.83 -24.14
N ILE A 4 -27.97 -6.18 -25.14
CA ILE A 4 -26.57 -6.63 -24.95
C ILE A 4 -25.69 -5.45 -24.52
N THR A 5 -25.92 -4.26 -25.08
CA THR A 5 -25.23 -3.03 -24.65
C THR A 5 -25.50 -2.70 -23.18
N PHE A 6 -26.75 -2.82 -22.73
CA PHE A 6 -27.11 -2.61 -21.32
C PHE A 6 -26.49 -3.65 -20.38
N LEU A 7 -26.43 -4.92 -20.80
CA LEU A 7 -25.80 -5.98 -20.03
C LEU A 7 -24.29 -5.73 -19.84
N LEU A 8 -23.60 -5.30 -20.90
CA LEU A 8 -22.18 -4.94 -20.84
C LEU A 8 -21.92 -3.74 -19.92
N LEU A 9 -22.78 -2.72 -19.95
CA LEU A 9 -22.63 -1.54 -19.08
C LEU A 9 -22.82 -1.91 -17.59
N PHE A 10 -23.77 -2.80 -17.29
CA PHE A 10 -23.97 -3.30 -15.93
C PHE A 10 -22.75 -4.09 -15.42
N LEU A 11 -22.14 -4.90 -16.28
CA LEU A 11 -20.96 -5.71 -15.92
C LEU A 11 -19.73 -4.84 -15.56
N VAL A 12 -19.56 -3.71 -16.23
CA VAL A 12 -18.44 -2.78 -15.96
C VAL A 12 -18.66 -2.01 -14.64
N SER A 13 -19.91 -1.73 -14.27
CA SER A 13 -20.23 -0.97 -13.05
C SER A 13 -19.88 -1.70 -11.74
N THR A 14 -19.74 -3.03 -11.78
CA THR A 14 -19.37 -3.83 -10.62
C THR A 14 -17.86 -3.96 -10.42
N MET A 15 -17.03 -3.37 -11.29
CA MET A 15 -15.58 -3.39 -11.12
C MET A 15 -15.19 -2.43 -10.00
N SER A 16 -14.97 -2.96 -8.79
CA SER A 16 -14.37 -2.20 -7.70
C SER A 16 -12.90 -1.90 -8.04
N VAL A 17 -12.52 -0.62 -7.97
CA VAL A 17 -11.13 -0.18 -8.15
C VAL A 17 -10.55 0.04 -6.76
N PHE A 18 -9.40 -0.56 -6.46
CA PHE A 18 -8.71 -0.36 -5.19
C PHE A 18 -7.72 0.81 -5.29
N ALA A 19 -7.88 1.82 -4.44
CA ALA A 19 -7.05 3.03 -4.39
C ALA A 19 -5.98 2.96 -3.28
N GLN A 20 -5.14 1.91 -3.27
CA GLN A 20 -4.01 1.87 -2.34
C GLN A 20 -2.90 2.85 -2.78
N VAL A 21 -2.31 3.54 -1.80
CA VAL A 21 -1.12 4.39 -1.99
C VAL A 21 0.11 3.60 -1.53
N ASN A 22 1.17 3.57 -2.34
CA ASN A 22 2.42 2.95 -1.92
C ASN A 22 3.33 4.00 -1.26
N VAL A 23 3.70 3.77 -0.01
CA VAL A 23 4.63 4.61 0.77
C VAL A 23 5.97 3.89 0.83
N THR A 24 7.03 4.59 0.46
CA THR A 24 8.40 4.08 0.48
C THR A 24 9.32 5.02 1.24
N GLY A 25 10.38 4.47 1.83
CA GLY A 25 11.41 5.27 2.47
C GLY A 25 12.54 4.42 3.02
N VAL A 26 13.43 5.06 3.78
CA VAL A 26 14.53 4.41 4.50
C VAL A 26 14.44 4.77 5.97
N VAL A 27 14.64 3.78 6.84
CA VAL A 27 14.77 4.00 8.28
C VAL A 27 16.24 4.21 8.62
N ILE A 28 16.55 5.38 9.17
CA ILE A 28 17.89 5.80 9.58
C ILE A 28 17.93 5.98 11.09
N SER A 29 19.01 5.54 11.73
CA SER A 29 19.31 5.80 13.13
C SER A 29 19.75 7.24 13.35
N GLU A 30 19.18 7.90 14.37
CA GLU A 30 19.57 9.27 14.74
C GLU A 30 20.97 9.35 15.37
N GLU A 31 21.47 8.27 15.96
CA GLU A 31 22.73 8.27 16.71
C GLU A 31 23.97 8.26 15.80
N ASP A 32 23.90 7.46 14.73
CA ASP A 32 25.05 7.16 13.86
C ASP A 32 24.77 7.40 12.37
N GLY A 33 23.54 7.76 12.01
CA GLY A 33 23.14 8.01 10.62
C GLY A 33 23.12 6.75 9.74
N GLN A 34 23.19 5.56 10.32
CA GLN A 34 23.19 4.30 9.59
C GLN A 34 21.77 3.77 9.35
N PRO A 35 21.52 3.06 8.24
CA PRO A 35 20.23 2.40 8.01
C PRO A 35 19.98 1.27 9.02
N ILE A 36 18.72 1.12 9.42
CA ILE A 36 18.33 0.11 10.41
C ILE A 36 17.54 -1.02 9.72
N PRO A 37 18.10 -2.24 9.66
CA PRO A 37 17.40 -3.41 9.13
C PRO A 37 16.40 -4.00 10.14
N ASP A 38 15.47 -4.81 9.65
CA ASP A 38 14.50 -5.58 10.45
C ASP A 38 13.57 -4.72 11.35
N VAL A 39 13.34 -3.46 10.99
CA VAL A 39 12.42 -2.56 11.71
C VAL A 39 10.99 -2.79 11.25
N ASN A 40 10.07 -3.02 12.20
CA ASN A 40 8.65 -3.14 11.92
C ASN A 40 7.97 -1.78 11.75
N ILE A 41 7.24 -1.64 10.65
CA ILE A 41 6.47 -0.45 10.28
C ILE A 41 5.00 -0.88 10.21
N LEU A 42 4.13 -0.22 10.98
CA LEU A 42 2.70 -0.52 11.04
C LEU A 42 1.88 0.70 10.62
N VAL A 43 0.91 0.50 9.73
CA VAL A 43 -0.09 1.52 9.42
C VAL A 43 -1.06 1.62 10.59
N LYS A 44 -1.07 2.78 11.25
CA LYS A 44 -1.90 3.06 12.42
C LYS A 44 -3.37 2.69 12.14
N GLY A 45 -4.02 2.04 13.11
CA GLY A 45 -5.44 1.65 13.00
C GLY A 45 -5.69 0.40 12.14
N THR A 46 -4.67 -0.19 11.53
CA THR A 46 -4.79 -1.38 10.69
C THR A 46 -3.86 -2.51 11.16
N ALA A 47 -4.04 -3.71 10.61
CA ALA A 47 -3.09 -4.81 10.74
C ALA A 47 -2.03 -4.84 9.62
N THR A 48 -2.01 -3.81 8.76
CA THR A 48 -1.08 -3.74 7.63
C THR A 48 0.27 -3.22 8.10
N GLY A 49 1.30 -4.04 7.95
CA GLY A 49 2.67 -3.67 8.28
C GLY A 49 3.68 -4.22 7.27
N THR A 50 4.90 -3.72 7.35
CA THR A 50 6.05 -4.18 6.59
C THR A 50 7.30 -4.13 7.48
N THR A 51 8.39 -4.72 7.01
CA THR A 51 9.67 -4.70 7.71
C THR A 51 10.74 -4.11 6.79
N THR A 52 11.72 -3.40 7.34
CA THR A 52 12.83 -2.88 6.55
C THR A 52 13.77 -3.97 6.06
N ASP A 53 14.38 -3.77 4.89
CA ASP A 53 15.44 -4.63 4.36
C ASP A 53 16.81 -4.34 4.97
N PHE A 54 17.87 -5.00 4.46
CA PHE A 54 19.24 -4.84 4.94
C PHE A 54 19.79 -3.41 4.83
N ASP A 55 19.28 -2.64 3.86
CA ASP A 55 19.68 -1.25 3.62
C ASP A 55 18.70 -0.26 4.30
N GLY A 56 17.79 -0.76 5.15
CA GLY A 56 16.81 0.04 5.87
C GLY A 56 15.63 0.50 5.00
N ASN A 57 15.53 0.06 3.73
CA ASN A 57 14.42 0.46 2.87
C ASN A 57 13.13 -0.23 3.27
N TYR A 58 12.01 0.44 3.05
CA TYR A 58 10.69 -0.16 3.16
C TYR A 58 9.78 0.29 2.02
N SER A 59 8.79 -0.56 1.73
CA SER A 59 7.66 -0.26 0.86
C SER A 59 6.40 -0.84 1.50
N ILE A 60 5.36 -0.02 1.65
CA ILE A 60 4.08 -0.44 2.23
C ILE A 60 2.91 0.16 1.46
N SER A 61 1.94 -0.68 1.13
CA SER A 61 0.68 -0.25 0.54
C SER A 61 -0.31 0.14 1.63
N VAL A 62 -0.72 1.40 1.63
CA VAL A 62 -1.61 2.02 2.61
C VAL A 62 -2.97 2.27 1.95
N PRO A 63 -4.08 1.82 2.55
CA PRO A 63 -5.42 2.21 2.10
C PRO A 63 -5.64 3.71 2.25
N GLU A 64 -6.31 4.37 1.31
CA GLU A 64 -6.58 5.82 1.33
C GLU A 64 -7.33 6.29 2.61
N ASN A 65 -8.09 5.40 3.25
CA ASN A 65 -8.92 5.69 4.43
C ASN A 65 -8.24 5.28 5.76
N GLY A 66 -6.93 5.51 5.90
CA GLY A 66 -6.15 5.14 7.09
C GLY A 66 -6.83 5.38 8.43
#